data_AF-A0A945SPW0-F1
#
_entry.id   AF-A0A945SPW0-F1
#
_cell.length_a   1.000
_cell.length_b   1.000
_cell.length_c   1.000
_cell.angle_alpha   90.00
_cell.angle_beta   90.00
_cell.angle_gamma   90.00
#
_symmetry.space_group_name_H-M   'P 1'
#
loop_
_entity.id
_entity.type
_entity.pdbx_description
1 polymer ?
#
loop_
_entity_poly.entity_id
_entity_poly.type
_entity_poly.pdbx_seq_one_letter_code
_entity_poly.pdbx_strand_id
1 'polypeptide(L)'
;LAVVIRPVLVDTATMTTFLLTAHLIIFWLSQDSNVTPPVCLASFTAAGIAGSPPMATGVESWKIAKGLYIVPLIFAYTPMIGGDLYTVVHIGFFALFGMYAFATIVQRYAEGPMSVWLYPVMAAGAALSFWPMELWANIAGAVIVSSSVFITSRAGKRKAQA
;
A
#
# COMPACT_ATOMS: atom_id res chain seq x y z
N LEU A 1 0.06 38.52 -7.05
CA LEU A 1 -0.52 38.42 -5.68
C LEU A 1 -0.06 37.17 -4.93
N ALA A 2 -0.25 35.96 -5.46
CA ALA A 2 0.09 34.70 -4.78
C ALA A 2 1.56 34.59 -4.32
N VAL A 3 2.53 35.04 -5.12
CA VAL A 3 3.97 35.00 -4.79
C VAL A 3 4.34 35.93 -3.63
N VAL A 4 3.64 37.06 -3.48
CA VAL A 4 3.92 38.09 -2.46
C VAL A 4 3.27 37.72 -1.12
N ILE A 5 2.11 37.06 -1.15
CA ILE A 5 1.35 36.69 0.06
C ILE A 5 1.83 35.34 0.64
N ARG A 6 2.41 34.46 -0.19
CA ARG A 6 2.98 33.14 0.16
C ARG A 6 3.75 33.11 1.50
N PRO A 7 4.80 33.92 1.74
CA PRO A 7 5.59 33.83 2.97
C PRO A 7 4.86 34.38 4.21
N VAL A 8 3.74 35.07 4.04
CA VAL A 8 2.92 35.60 5.13
C VAL A 8 1.88 34.55 5.59
N LEU A 9 1.50 33.62 4.73
CA LEU A 9 0.48 32.59 5.01
C LEU A 9 1.05 31.27 5.51
N VAL A 10 2.29 30.92 5.13
CA VAL A 10 2.88 29.62 5.41
C VAL A 10 4.31 29.80 5.87
N ASP A 11 4.62 29.25 7.05
CA ASP A 11 5.98 29.27 7.58
C ASP A 11 6.96 28.55 6.63
N THR A 12 8.22 29.00 6.65
CA THR A 12 9.28 28.49 5.78
C THR A 12 9.50 27.00 5.98
N ALA A 13 9.39 26.48 7.22
CA ALA A 13 9.53 25.06 7.48
C ALA A 13 8.41 24.25 6.82
N THR A 14 7.17 24.74 6.87
CA THR A 14 6.01 24.09 6.24
C THR A 14 6.14 24.09 4.71
N MET A 15 6.66 25.17 4.12
CA MET A 15 6.94 25.22 2.68
C MET A 15 7.97 24.18 2.25
N THR A 16 9.05 24.01 3.02
CA THR A 16 10.07 23.00 2.77
C THR A 16 9.49 21.60 2.85
N THR A 17 8.64 21.31 3.84
CA THR A 17 7.96 20.02 3.96
C THR A 17 7.08 19.72 2.75
N PHE A 18 6.26 20.68 2.28
CA PHE A 18 5.44 20.49 1.08
C PHE A 18 6.28 20.23 -0.17
N LEU A 19 7.40 20.95 -0.31
CA LEU A 19 8.32 20.73 -1.42
C LEU A 19 8.93 19.32 -1.35
N LEU A 20 9.38 18.90 -0.16
CA LEU A 20 9.92 17.55 0.06
C LEU A 20 8.87 16.47 -0.26
N THR A 21 7.65 16.61 0.25
CA THR A 21 6.54 15.70 -0.04
C THR A 21 6.28 15.58 -1.55
N ALA A 22 6.25 16.69 -2.28
CA ALA A 22 6.07 16.68 -3.73
C ALA A 22 7.20 15.92 -4.46
N HIS A 23 8.46 16.14 -4.06
CA HIS A 23 9.59 15.41 -4.63
C HIS A 23 9.54 13.91 -4.30
N LEU A 24 9.15 13.55 -3.07
CA LEU A 24 9.00 12.14 -2.66
C LEU A 24 7.88 11.45 -3.43
N ILE A 25 6.76 12.14 -3.70
CA ILE A 25 5.67 11.60 -4.53
C ILE A 25 6.18 11.29 -5.95
N ILE A 26 6.89 12.23 -6.58
CA ILE A 26 7.43 12.04 -7.94
C ILE A 26 8.50 10.93 -7.94
N PHE A 27 9.39 10.93 -6.95
CA PHE A 27 10.41 9.90 -6.78
C PHE A 27 9.81 8.52 -6.55
N TRP A 28 8.73 8.42 -5.79
CA TRP A 28 8.05 7.15 -5.52
C TRP A 28 7.32 6.64 -6.77
N LEU A 29 6.60 7.52 -7.46
CA LEU A 29 5.90 7.15 -8.70
C LEU A 29 6.86 6.80 -9.84
N SER A 30 8.08 7.35 -9.85
CA SER A 30 9.08 6.94 -10.84
C SER A 30 9.49 5.47 -10.69
N GLN A 31 9.33 4.86 -9.51
CA GLN A 31 9.59 3.44 -9.29
C GLN A 31 8.59 2.53 -10.02
N ASP A 32 7.42 3.03 -10.43
CA ASP A 32 6.46 2.25 -11.23
C ASP A 32 7.09 1.83 -12.58
N SER A 33 8.04 2.62 -13.11
CA SER A 33 8.79 2.26 -14.31
C SER A 33 9.67 1.01 -14.13
N ASN A 34 10.23 0.82 -12.93
CA ASN A 34 11.07 -0.33 -12.59
C ASN A 34 10.27 -1.64 -12.46
N VAL A 35 8.94 -1.56 -12.31
CA VAL A 35 8.04 -2.72 -12.24
C VAL A 35 7.21 -2.92 -13.50
N THR A 36 7.30 -2.01 -14.48
CA THR A 36 6.49 -2.07 -15.72
C THR A 36 7.20 -2.89 -16.81
N PRO A 37 6.58 -3.94 -17.37
CA PRO A 37 7.11 -4.66 -18.53
C PRO A 37 7.18 -3.74 -19.75
N PRO A 38 8.26 -3.79 -20.57
CA PRO A 38 9.34 -4.79 -20.58
C PRO A 38 10.57 -4.44 -19.72
N VAL A 39 10.52 -3.38 -18.90
CA VAL A 39 11.70 -2.84 -18.18
C VAL A 39 11.96 -3.53 -16.84
N CYS A 40 11.00 -4.29 -16.30
CA CYS A 40 11.03 -4.90 -14.96
C CYS A 40 12.13 -5.95 -14.72
N LEU A 41 13.40 -5.51 -14.64
CA LEU A 41 14.60 -6.35 -14.56
C LEU A 41 14.52 -7.38 -13.42
N ALA A 42 14.10 -6.96 -12.22
CA ALA A 42 13.99 -7.86 -11.07
C ALA A 42 13.03 -9.03 -11.32
N SER A 43 11.89 -8.77 -11.98
CA SER A 43 10.91 -9.81 -12.31
C SER A 43 11.42 -10.74 -13.42
N PHE A 44 12.19 -10.21 -14.37
CA PHE A 44 12.77 -11.01 -15.46
C PHE A 44 13.92 -11.90 -14.95
N THR A 45 14.75 -11.40 -14.04
CA THR A 45 15.77 -12.22 -13.37
C THR A 45 15.12 -13.33 -12.53
N ALA A 46 14.07 -13.00 -11.76
CA ALA A 46 13.31 -14.01 -11.00
C ALA A 46 12.68 -15.06 -11.92
N ALA A 47 12.14 -14.65 -13.07
CA ALA A 47 11.59 -15.57 -14.08
C ALA A 47 12.66 -16.53 -14.63
N GLY A 48 13.87 -16.04 -14.88
CA GLY A 48 14.99 -16.87 -15.32
C GLY A 48 15.40 -17.93 -14.30
N ILE A 49 15.36 -17.59 -13.00
CA ILE A 49 15.61 -18.54 -11.91
C ILE A 49 14.46 -19.56 -11.78
N ALA A 50 13.21 -19.11 -11.91
CA ALA A 50 12.01 -19.94 -11.77
C ALA A 50 11.67 -20.76 -13.03
N GLY A 51 12.34 -20.51 -14.16
CA GLY A 51 12.04 -21.14 -15.45
C GLY A 51 10.70 -20.71 -16.07
N SER A 52 10.13 -19.58 -15.64
CA SER A 52 8.87 -19.06 -16.16
C SER A 52 9.09 -18.07 -17.32
N PRO A 53 8.09 -17.86 -18.21
CA PRO A 53 8.19 -16.85 -19.25
C PRO A 53 8.39 -15.44 -18.65
N PRO A 54 9.45 -14.69 -19.02
CA PRO A 54 9.75 -13.40 -18.41
C PRO A 54 8.62 -12.38 -18.54
N MET A 55 8.02 -12.29 -19.72
CA MET A 55 6.92 -11.33 -19.98
C MET A 55 5.69 -11.63 -19.13
N ALA A 56 5.29 -12.91 -19.01
CA ALA A 56 4.15 -13.30 -18.17
C ALA A 56 4.42 -12.99 -16.69
N THR A 57 5.63 -13.29 -16.21
CA THR A 57 6.06 -13.01 -14.84
C THR A 57 6.07 -11.51 -14.54
N GLY A 58 6.54 -10.69 -15.51
CA GLY A 58 6.52 -9.23 -15.40
C GLY A 58 5.09 -8.66 -15.35
N VAL A 59 4.16 -9.20 -16.14
CA VAL A 59 2.75 -8.76 -16.09
C VAL A 59 2.11 -9.09 -14.74
N GLU A 60 2.38 -10.28 -14.19
CA GLU A 60 1.85 -10.65 -12.87
C GLU A 60 2.46 -9.81 -11.74
N SER A 61 3.78 -9.57 -11.75
CA SER A 61 4.41 -8.72 -10.73
C SER A 61 3.91 -7.28 -10.81
N TRP A 62 3.72 -6.74 -12.02
CA TRP A 62 3.18 -5.40 -12.24
C TRP A 62 1.74 -5.24 -11.71
N LYS A 63 0.89 -6.26 -11.87
CA LYS A 63 -0.46 -6.26 -11.29
C LYS A 63 -0.40 -6.15 -9.76
N ILE A 64 0.44 -6.97 -9.12
CA ILE A 64 0.60 -6.99 -7.67
C ILE A 64 1.20 -5.68 -7.15
N ALA A 65 2.12 -5.09 -7.91
CA ALA A 65 2.80 -3.83 -7.57
C ALA A 65 1.86 -2.61 -7.51
N LYS A 66 0.59 -2.70 -7.92
CA LYS A 66 -0.34 -1.57 -7.93
C LYS A 66 -0.61 -0.96 -6.55
N GLY A 67 -0.26 -1.65 -5.47
CA GLY A 67 -0.25 -1.07 -4.12
C GLY A 67 0.67 0.14 -4.01
N LEU A 68 1.68 0.24 -4.88
CA LEU A 68 2.62 1.37 -4.94
C LEU A 68 1.92 2.73 -5.05
N TYR A 69 0.75 2.81 -5.68
CA TYR A 69 0.00 4.06 -5.84
C TYR A 69 -0.65 4.59 -4.56
N ILE A 70 -0.77 3.76 -3.51
CA ILE A 70 -1.37 4.18 -2.24
C ILE A 70 -0.39 5.07 -1.46
N VAL A 71 0.90 4.76 -1.47
CA VAL A 71 1.91 5.46 -0.65
C VAL A 71 2.01 6.97 -0.98
N PRO A 72 1.97 7.41 -2.25
CA PRO A 72 1.89 8.83 -2.60
C PRO A 72 0.67 9.54 -2.01
N LEU A 73 -0.48 8.85 -1.92
CA LEU A 73 -1.67 9.40 -1.28
C LEU A 73 -1.46 9.57 0.22
N ILE A 74 -0.80 8.60 0.87
CA ILE A 74 -0.42 8.73 2.28
C ILE A 74 0.52 9.93 2.47
N PHE A 75 1.52 10.11 1.61
CA PHE A 75 2.41 11.28 1.67
C PHE A 75 1.68 12.61 1.49
N ALA A 76 0.69 12.66 0.58
CA ALA A 76 -0.05 13.88 0.28
C ALA A 76 -1.09 14.26 1.35
N TYR A 77 -1.76 13.27 1.94
CA TYR A 77 -2.95 13.50 2.78
C TYR A 77 -2.75 13.20 4.26
N THR A 78 -1.55 12.77 4.66
CA THR A 78 -1.24 12.51 6.07
C THR A 78 0.06 13.20 6.47
N PRO A 79 0.25 13.51 7.76
CA PRO A 79 1.52 14.05 8.29
C PRO A 79 2.65 13.00 8.34
N MET A 80 2.67 12.02 7.43
CA MET A 80 3.73 11.01 7.36
C MET A 80 5.11 11.63 7.08
N ILE A 81 5.15 12.74 6.33
CA ILE A 81 6.37 13.52 6.09
C ILE A 81 6.35 14.75 6.98
N GLY A 82 7.32 14.84 7.91
CA GLY A 82 7.47 15.99 8.80
C GLY A 82 6.53 16.02 10.02
N GLY A 83 5.71 14.98 10.23
CA GLY A 83 4.95 14.80 11.46
C GLY A 83 5.79 14.31 12.64
N ASP A 84 5.18 14.29 13.83
CA ASP A 84 5.81 13.74 15.02
C ASP A 84 6.03 12.22 14.92
N LEU A 85 6.98 11.70 15.69
CA LEU A 85 7.36 10.28 15.63
C LEU A 85 6.17 9.35 15.89
N TYR A 86 5.29 9.70 16.84
CA TYR A 86 4.14 8.88 17.16
C TYR A 86 3.19 8.80 15.97
N THR A 87 2.86 9.92 15.35
CA THR A 87 2.00 9.99 14.18
C THR A 87 2.58 9.23 12.99
N VAL A 88 3.89 9.38 12.72
CA VAL A 88 4.56 8.65 11.64
C VAL A 88 4.52 7.13 11.87
N VAL A 89 4.80 6.69 13.10
CA VAL A 89 4.74 5.26 13.46
C VAL A 89 3.31 4.73 13.39
N HIS A 90 2.33 5.49 13.88
CA HIS A 90 0.90 5.14 13.81
C HIS A 90 0.47 4.92 12.35
N ILE A 91 0.69 5.93 11.49
CA ILE A 91 0.31 5.85 10.07
C ILE A 91 1.03 4.69 9.39
N GLY A 92 2.35 4.59 9.59
CA GLY A 92 3.17 3.53 8.98
C GLY A 92 2.72 2.14 9.40
N PHE A 93 2.44 1.92 10.69
CA PHE A 93 2.02 0.63 11.23
C PHE A 93 0.67 0.19 10.67
N PHE A 94 -0.36 1.06 10.69
CA PHE A 94 -1.69 0.70 10.19
C PHE A 94 -1.75 0.62 8.67
N ALA A 95 -0.92 1.41 7.96
CA ALA A 95 -0.79 1.31 6.51
C ALA A 95 -0.36 -0.09 6.05
N LEU A 96 0.43 -0.83 6.84
CA LEU A 96 0.80 -2.21 6.50
C LEU A 96 -0.44 -3.12 6.34
N PHE A 97 -1.43 -2.99 7.21
CA PHE A 97 -2.67 -3.77 7.14
C PHE A 97 -3.51 -3.37 5.94
N GLY A 98 -3.65 -2.07 5.67
CA GLY A 98 -4.37 -1.58 4.51
C GLY A 98 -3.71 -1.99 3.18
N MET A 99 -2.38 -1.93 3.12
CA MET A 99 -1.59 -2.38 1.97
C MET A 99 -1.71 -3.88 1.73
N TYR A 100 -1.66 -4.69 2.81
CA TYR A 100 -1.86 -6.13 2.72
C TYR A 100 -3.27 -6.45 2.19
N ALA A 101 -4.31 -5.83 2.76
CA ALA A 101 -5.68 -6.00 2.30
C ALA A 101 -5.84 -5.65 0.82
N PHE A 102 -5.26 -4.53 0.37
CA PHE A 102 -5.23 -4.16 -1.04
C PHE A 102 -4.57 -5.23 -1.92
N ALA A 103 -3.40 -5.73 -1.51
CA ALA A 103 -2.68 -6.77 -2.25
C ALA A 103 -3.53 -8.05 -2.39
N THR A 104 -4.23 -8.47 -1.33
CA THR A 104 -5.09 -9.66 -1.37
C THR A 104 -6.29 -9.51 -2.31
N ILE A 105 -6.87 -8.30 -2.38
CA ILE A 105 -7.98 -8.00 -3.29
C ILE A 105 -7.52 -8.12 -4.75
N VAL A 106 -6.35 -7.56 -5.07
CA VAL A 106 -5.77 -7.63 -6.42
C VAL A 106 -5.43 -9.09 -6.79
N GLN A 107 -4.85 -9.84 -5.86
CA GLN A 107 -4.43 -11.23 -6.09
C GLN A 107 -5.59 -12.23 -6.04
N ARG A 108 -6.76 -11.84 -5.51
CA ARG A 108 -7.91 -12.74 -5.25
C ARG A 108 -7.56 -13.93 -4.34
N TYR A 109 -6.48 -13.78 -3.58
CA TYR A 109 -5.90 -14.83 -2.76
C TYR A 109 -5.14 -14.19 -1.60
N ALA A 110 -5.34 -14.71 -0.39
CA ALA A 110 -4.61 -14.31 0.81
C ALA A 110 -3.66 -15.47 1.21
N GLU A 111 -3.69 -15.92 2.47
CA GLU A 111 -3.02 -17.16 2.91
C GLU A 111 -3.82 -18.43 2.56
N GLY A 112 -4.83 -18.30 1.70
CA GLY A 112 -5.78 -19.33 1.32
C GLY A 112 -6.82 -18.80 0.33
N PRO A 113 -7.66 -19.69 -0.24
CA PRO A 113 -8.69 -19.27 -1.19
C PRO A 113 -9.69 -18.32 -0.54
N MET A 114 -9.92 -17.17 -1.16
CA MET A 114 -10.87 -16.17 -0.67
C MET A 114 -12.27 -16.39 -1.22
N SER A 115 -13.26 -16.43 -0.33
CA SER A 115 -14.67 -16.40 -0.73
C SER A 115 -15.07 -14.99 -1.20
N VAL A 116 -16.12 -14.90 -2.03
CA VAL A 116 -16.59 -13.63 -2.62
C VAL A 116 -17.01 -12.60 -1.55
N TRP A 117 -17.43 -13.06 -0.37
CA TRP A 117 -17.78 -12.18 0.75
C TRP A 117 -16.58 -11.55 1.45
N LEU A 118 -15.38 -12.11 1.32
CA LEU A 118 -14.18 -11.56 1.95
C LEU A 118 -13.63 -10.32 1.22
N TYR A 119 -13.97 -10.11 -0.06
CA TYR A 119 -13.55 -8.92 -0.80
C TYR A 119 -14.07 -7.61 -0.20
N PRO A 120 -15.39 -7.44 0.02
CA PRO A 120 -15.89 -6.22 0.65
C PRO A 120 -15.39 -6.08 2.10
N VAL A 121 -15.14 -7.19 2.82
CA VAL A 121 -14.58 -7.16 4.17
C VAL A 121 -13.13 -6.67 4.15
N MET A 122 -12.30 -7.11 3.20
CA MET A 122 -10.94 -6.59 2.99
C MET A 122 -10.95 -5.14 2.55
N ALA A 123 -11.88 -4.73 1.68
CA ALA A 123 -12.01 -3.33 1.28
C ALA A 123 -12.37 -2.43 2.47
N ALA A 124 -13.30 -2.87 3.33
CA ALA A 124 -13.66 -2.17 4.56
C ALA A 124 -12.48 -2.13 5.56
N GLY A 125 -11.78 -3.25 5.75
CA GLY A 125 -10.58 -3.33 6.58
C GLY A 125 -9.47 -2.38 6.11
N ALA A 126 -9.24 -2.29 4.79
CA ALA A 126 -8.30 -1.35 4.21
C ALA A 126 -8.73 0.11 4.44
N ALA A 127 -10.00 0.44 4.15
CA ALA A 127 -10.51 1.79 4.34
C ALA A 127 -10.41 2.27 5.80
N LEU A 128 -10.72 1.38 6.75
CA LEU A 128 -10.59 1.65 8.18
C LEU A 128 -9.12 1.78 8.63
N SER A 129 -8.21 1.02 8.04
CA SER A 129 -6.77 1.09 8.34
C SER A 129 -6.09 2.34 7.78
N PHE A 130 -6.67 2.93 6.72
CA PHE A 130 -6.22 4.21 6.16
C PHE A 130 -7.03 5.40 6.71
N TRP A 131 -7.95 5.17 7.66
CA TRP A 131 -8.82 6.23 8.14
C TRP A 131 -8.01 7.26 8.94
N PRO A 132 -8.10 8.57 8.63
CA PRO A 132 -7.20 9.56 9.19
C PRO A 132 -7.32 9.66 10.71
N MET A 133 -6.23 9.35 11.42
CA MET A 133 -5.95 9.65 12.83
C MET A 133 -7.00 9.20 13.88
N GLU A 134 -7.93 8.31 13.52
CA GLU A 134 -8.84 7.67 14.46
C GLU A 134 -8.27 6.32 14.89
N LEU A 135 -7.70 6.24 16.09
CA LEU A 135 -7.07 5.02 16.60
C LEU A 135 -8.05 3.83 16.60
N TRP A 136 -9.30 4.05 17.00
CA TRP A 136 -10.31 2.98 17.07
C TRP A 136 -10.68 2.43 15.69
N ALA A 137 -10.80 3.31 14.68
CA ALA A 137 -11.05 2.89 13.31
C ALA A 137 -9.87 2.07 12.77
N ASN A 138 -8.65 2.53 13.02
CA ASN A 138 -7.43 1.86 12.59
C ASN A 138 -7.26 0.48 13.24
N ILE A 139 -7.52 0.36 14.54
CA ILE A 139 -7.54 -0.92 15.26
C ILE A 139 -8.61 -1.85 14.68
N ALA A 140 -9.82 -1.34 14.47
CA ALA A 140 -10.90 -2.14 13.86
C ALA A 140 -10.50 -2.64 12.47
N GLY A 141 -9.90 -1.79 11.64
CA GLY A 141 -9.35 -2.14 10.33
C GLY A 141 -8.31 -3.26 10.42
N ALA A 142 -7.29 -3.09 11.27
CA ALA A 142 -6.25 -4.09 11.47
C ALA A 142 -6.82 -5.44 11.95
N VAL A 143 -7.77 -5.43 12.91
CA VAL A 143 -8.43 -6.64 13.40
C VAL A 143 -9.24 -7.33 12.30
N ILE A 144 -9.97 -6.58 11.46
CA ILE A 144 -10.72 -7.13 10.32
C ILE A 144 -9.76 -7.81 9.33
N VAL A 145 -8.66 -7.15 8.99
CA VAL A 145 -7.64 -7.71 8.08
C VAL A 145 -7.02 -8.97 8.67
N SER A 146 -6.49 -8.91 9.89
CA SER A 146 -5.84 -10.05 10.55
C SER A 146 -6.78 -11.24 10.78
N SER A 147 -8.02 -10.99 11.19
CA SER A 147 -9.01 -12.06 11.40
C SER A 147 -9.39 -12.75 10.10
N SER A 148 -9.55 -12.00 9.02
CA SER A 148 -9.85 -12.58 7.71
C SER A 148 -8.69 -13.38 7.15
N VAL A 149 -7.46 -12.89 7.32
CA VAL A 149 -6.23 -13.63 6.98
C VAL A 149 -6.18 -14.95 7.74
N PHE A 150 -6.48 -14.91 9.04
CA PHE A 150 -6.52 -16.10 9.88
C PHE A 150 -7.57 -17.12 9.40
N ILE A 151 -8.78 -16.66 9.05
CA ILE A 151 -9.85 -17.50 8.50
C ILE A 151 -9.41 -18.13 7.18
N THR A 152 -8.82 -17.36 6.26
CA THR A 152 -8.33 -17.87 4.97
C THR A 152 -7.20 -18.88 5.14
N SER A 153 -6.27 -18.64 6.07
CA SER A 153 -5.16 -19.56 6.35
C SER A 153 -5.66 -20.92 6.85
N ARG A 154 -6.70 -20.93 7.69
CA ARG A 154 -7.34 -22.16 8.17
C ARG A 154 -8.08 -22.89 7.04
N ALA A 155 -8.77 -22.16 6.18
CA ALA A 155 -9.45 -22.75 5.02
C ALA A 155 -8.45 -23.38 4.03
N GLY A 156 -7.31 -22.72 3.79
CA GLY A 156 -6.21 -23.24 2.97
C GLY A 156 -5.63 -24.55 3.51
N LYS A 157 -5.29 -24.59 4.82
CA LYS A 157 -4.79 -25.81 5.48
C LYS A 157 -5.77 -26.98 5.40
N ARG A 158 -7.07 -26.72 5.60
CA ARG A 158 -8.10 -27.76 5.52
C ARG A 158 -8.26 -28.33 4.12
N LYS A 159 -8.09 -27.51 3.08
CA LYS A 159 -8.16 -27.96 1.67
C LYS A 159 -6.89 -28.71 1.23
N ALA A 160 -5.73 -28.40 1.81
CA ALA A 160 -4.49 -29.12 1.54
C ALA A 160 -4.43 -30.52 2.21
N GLN A 161 -5.27 -30.76 3.22
CA GLN A 161 -5.38 -32.02 3.97
C GLN A 161 -6.47 -32.97 3.45
N ALA A 162 -7.32 -32.52 2.52
CA ALA A 162 -8.42 -33.28 1.92
C ALA A 162 -8.08 -33.66 0.48
#